data_AF-A0A1I7X1S8-F1
#
_entry.id   AF-A0A1I7X1S8-F1
#
_cell.length_a   1.000
_cell.length_b   1.000
_cell.length_c   1.000
_cell.angle_alpha   90.00
_cell.angle_beta   90.00
_cell.angle_gamma   90.00
#
_symmetry.space_group_name_H-M   'P 1'
#
loop_
_entity.id
_entity.type
_entity.pdbx_description
1 polymer ?
#
loop_
_entity_poly.entity_id
_entity_poly.type
_entity_poly.pdbx_seq_one_letter_code
_entity_poly.pdbx_strand_id
1 'polypeptide(L)' 'MSATDSSHWAKDSLEEDRVEALIRSSGCWDQHISVVDCMGSEKDWRLCQIQLSAFKECMSKCRAKVQKKTKE' A
#
# COMPACT_ATOMS: atom_id res chain seq x y z
N MET A 1 -13.84 -3.74 -38.74
CA MET A 1 -13.43 -2.61 -37.87
C MET A 1 -12.96 -3.22 -36.56
N SER A 2 -11.66 -3.43 -36.41
CA SER A 2 -11.09 -4.15 -35.27
C SER A 2 -10.76 -3.16 -34.16
N ALA A 3 -11.58 -3.11 -33.11
CA ALA A 3 -11.32 -2.34 -31.90
C ALA A 3 -10.68 -3.24 -30.84
N THR A 4 -9.47 -3.75 -31.12
CA THR A 4 -8.63 -4.45 -30.14
C THR A 4 -7.56 -3.51 -29.61
N ASP A 5 -7.97 -2.37 -29.06
CA ASP A 5 -7.08 -1.51 -28.27
C ASP A 5 -7.85 -0.96 -27.07
N SER A 6 -8.42 -1.86 -26.28
CA SER A 6 -8.81 -1.53 -24.92
C SER A 6 -7.54 -1.48 -24.07
N SER A 7 -6.82 -0.36 -24.19
CA SER A 7 -6.12 0.33 -23.10
C SER A 7 -6.01 -0.48 -21.81
N HIS A 8 -4.86 -1.14 -21.61
CA HIS A 8 -4.55 -1.99 -20.46
C HIS A 8 -4.75 -1.30 -19.10
N TRP A 9 -4.73 0.04 -19.08
CA TRP A 9 -4.92 0.87 -17.88
C TRP A 9 -6.37 0.94 -17.38
N ALA A 10 -7.37 0.66 -18.23
CA ALA A 10 -8.79 0.69 -17.83
C ALA A 10 -9.23 -0.58 -17.08
N LYS A 11 -8.41 -1.64 -17.10
CA LYS A 11 -8.73 -2.93 -16.46
C LYS A 11 -8.32 -2.98 -14.98
N ASP A 12 -7.43 -2.10 -14.54
CA ASP A 12 -6.81 -2.12 -13.20
C ASP A 12 -7.70 -1.53 -12.09
N SER A 13 -8.77 -0.79 -12.42
CA SER A 13 -9.66 -0.18 -11.40
C SER A 13 -10.63 -1.16 -10.72
N LEU A 14 -10.63 -2.45 -11.09
CA LEU A 14 -11.49 -3.48 -10.48
C LEU A 14 -10.71 -4.59 -9.75
N GLU A 15 -9.38 -4.62 -9.86
CA GLU A 15 -8.54 -5.47 -9.02
C GLU A 15 -8.15 -4.67 -7.77
N GLU A 16 -8.32 -5.25 -6.57
CA GLU A 16 -7.70 -4.67 -5.37
C GLU A 16 -6.23 -4.35 -5.66
N ASP A 17 -5.80 -3.12 -5.37
CA ASP A 17 -4.45 -2.70 -5.65
C ASP A 17 -3.48 -3.69 -4.99
N ARG A 18 -2.54 -4.23 -5.77
CA ARG A 18 -1.59 -5.25 -5.28
C ARG A 18 -0.86 -4.77 -4.02
N VAL A 19 -0.62 -3.46 -3.89
CA VAL A 19 -0.03 -2.84 -2.71
C VAL A 19 -0.98 -2.93 -1.52
N GLU A 20 -2.28 -2.62 -1.67
CA GLU A 20 -3.26 -2.76 -0.58
C GLU A 20 -3.36 -4.20 -0.07
N ALA A 21 -3.42 -5.18 -0.97
CA ALA A 21 -3.44 -6.60 -0.61
C ALA A 21 -2.18 -7.01 0.18
N LEU A 22 -1.01 -6.54 -0.25
CA LEU A 22 0.25 -6.76 0.47
C LEU A 22 0.23 -6.09 1.86
N ILE A 23 -0.27 -4.86 1.95
CA ILE A 23 -0.38 -4.16 3.23
C ILE A 23 -1.32 -4.90 4.19
N ARG A 24 -2.47 -5.39 3.72
CA ARG A 24 -3.39 -6.23 4.51
C ARG A 24 -2.68 -7.49 5.03
N SER A 25 -1.96 -8.20 4.16
CA SER A 25 -1.23 -9.42 4.54
C SER A 25 -0.08 -9.17 5.52
N SER A 26 0.50 -7.97 5.50
CA SER A 26 1.64 -7.61 6.35
C SER A 26 1.26 -7.32 7.80
N GLY A 27 -0.02 -7.02 8.09
CA GLY A 27 -0.48 -6.57 9.40
C GLY A 27 -0.21 -5.09 9.71
N CYS A 28 0.28 -4.31 8.74
CA CYS A 28 0.49 -2.86 8.86
C CYS A 28 -0.69 -2.03 8.32
N TRP A 29 -1.88 -2.63 8.23
CA TRP A 29 -3.06 -2.00 7.67
C TRP A 29 -3.50 -0.77 8.49
N ASP A 30 -3.39 -0.85 9.82
CA ASP A 30 -3.76 0.25 10.72
C ASP A 30 -2.93 1.53 10.47
N GLN A 31 -1.61 1.38 10.28
CA GLN A 31 -0.74 2.50 9.94
C GLN A 31 -1.01 3.04 8.53
N HIS A 32 -1.43 2.18 7.59
CA HIS A 32 -1.85 2.63 6.27
C HIS A 32 -3.12 3.48 6.33
N ILE A 33 -4.15 3.04 7.08
CA ILE A 33 -5.36 3.84 7.31
C ILE A 33 -5.02 5.19 7.95
N SER A 34 -4.13 5.21 8.95
CA SER A 34 -3.67 6.46 9.58
C SER A 34 -3.02 7.43 8.59
N VAL A 35 -2.26 6.93 7.62
CA VAL A 35 -1.65 7.75 6.57
C VAL A 35 -2.71 8.26 5.58
N VAL A 36 -3.65 7.41 5.16
CA VAL A 36 -4.74 7.79 4.24
C VAL A 36 -5.66 8.82 4.89
N ASP A 37 -6.01 8.63 6.16
CA ASP A 37 -6.80 9.58 6.95
C ASP A 37 -6.09 10.94 7.06
N CYS A 38 -4.80 10.92 7.37
CA CYS A 38 -4.00 12.15 7.41
C CYS A 38 -3.93 12.82 6.05
N MET A 39 -3.74 12.09 4.93
CA MET A 39 -3.72 12.70 3.59
C MET A 39 -5.11 13.18 3.13
N GLY A 40 -6.18 12.59 3.65
CA GLY A 40 -7.56 13.03 3.37
C GLY A 40 -7.91 14.32 4.13
N SER A 41 -7.42 14.44 5.36
CA SER A 41 -7.60 15.62 6.21
C SER A 41 -6.64 16.76 5.84
N GLU A 42 -5.34 16.44 5.82
CA GLU A 42 -4.24 17.31 5.46
C GLU A 42 -3.91 17.14 3.97
N LYS A 43 -4.09 18.20 3.18
CA LYS A 43 -3.71 18.19 1.76
C LYS A 43 -2.19 18.27 1.55
N ASP A 44 -1.41 18.26 2.63
CA ASP A 44 0.05 18.32 2.61
C ASP A 44 0.64 17.08 3.30
N TRP A 45 1.13 16.14 2.49
CA TRP A 45 1.72 14.88 2.98
C TRP A 45 2.92 15.09 3.90
N ARG A 46 3.56 16.29 3.88
CA ARG A 46 4.70 16.60 4.76
C ARG A 46 4.26 16.71 6.23
N LEU A 47 3.01 17.07 6.49
CA LEU A 47 2.45 17.10 7.85
C LEU A 47 2.17 15.70 8.38
N CYS A 48 1.97 14.72 7.49
CA CYS A 48 1.77 13.31 7.80
C CYS A 48 3.06 12.52 8.06
N GLN A 49 4.18 13.21 8.32
CA GLN A 49 5.51 12.60 8.47
C GLN A 49 5.56 11.56 9.60
N ILE A 50 4.80 11.79 10.67
CA ILE A 50 4.72 10.90 11.84
C ILE A 50 4.05 9.58 11.42
N GLN A 51 2.90 9.66 10.76
CA GLN A 51 2.10 8.53 10.28
C GLN A 51 2.88 7.74 9.22
N LEU A 52 3.53 8.45 8.29
CA LEU A 52 4.39 7.85 7.27
C LEU A 52 5.60 7.11 7.88
N SER A 53 6.22 7.68 8.91
CA SER A 53 7.35 7.04 9.60
C SER A 53 6.93 5.76 10.32
N ALA A 54 5.78 5.77 11.01
CA ALA A 54 5.21 4.59 11.65
C ALA A 54 4.88 3.48 10.63
N PHE A 55 4.27 3.85 9.50
CA PHE A 55 3.99 2.93 8.41
C PHE A 55 5.26 2.31 7.83
N LYS A 56 6.29 3.12 7.58
CA LYS A 56 7.60 2.66 7.07
C LYS A 56 8.29 1.70 8.03
N GLU A 57 8.25 1.97 9.34
CA GLU A 57 8.83 1.08 10.34
C GLU A 57 8.12 -0.27 10.37
N CYS A 58 6.79 -0.27 10.33
CA CYS A 58 6.00 -1.51 10.30
C CYS A 58 6.33 -2.34 9.05
N MET A 59 6.32 -1.72 7.86
CA MET A 59 6.69 -2.37 6.60
C MET A 59 8.10 -2.95 6.62
N SER A 60 9.05 -2.23 7.21
CA SER A 60 10.45 -2.69 7.34
C SER A 60 10.54 -3.94 8.22
N LYS A 61 9.80 -3.99 9.34
CA LYS A 61 9.70 -5.17 10.20
C LYS A 61 9.06 -6.36 9.46
N CYS A 62 8.04 -6.12 8.64
CA CYS A 62 7.38 -7.18 7.86
C CYS A 62 8.29 -7.76 6.77
N ARG A 63 9.05 -6.92 6.06
CA ARG A 63 10.08 -7.40 5.12
C ARG A 63 11.11 -8.30 5.80
N ALA A 64 11.54 -7.95 7.01
CA ALA A 64 12.45 -8.79 7.79
C ALA A 64 11.81 -10.13 8.21
N LYS A 65 10.50 -10.17 8.49
CA LYS A 65 9.77 -11.42 8.84
C LYS A 65 9.56 -12.33 7.63
N VAL A 66 9.24 -11.78 6.46
CA VAL A 66 9.07 -12.56 5.22
C VAL A 66 10.37 -13.26 4.83
N GLN A 67 11.51 -12.58 4.96
CA GLN A 67 12.85 -13.15 4.74
C GLN A 67 13.14 -14.37 5.64
N LYS A 68 12.64 -14.36 6.88
CA LYS A 68 12.83 -15.50 7.80
C LYS A 68 11.95 -16.70 7.44
N LYS A 69 10.73 -16.47 6.95
CA LYS A 69 9.81 -17.54 6.55
C LYS A 69 10.21 -18.29 5.27
N THR A 70 11.06 -17.73 4.42
CA THR A 70 11.51 -18.39 3.17
C THR A 70 12.74 -19.29 3.35
N LYS A 71 13.28 -19.37 4.58
CA LYS A 71 14.50 -20.13 4.93
C LYS A 71 14.22 -21.33 5.84
N GLU A 72 12.97 -21.78 5.94
CA GLU A 72 12.57 -23.04 6.59
C GLU A 72 12.03 -24.02 5.55
#